data_AF-A0A2G5KHC4-F1
#
_entry.id   AF-A0A2G5KHC4-F1
#
_cell.length_a   1.000
_cell.length_b   1.000
_cell.length_c   1.000
_cell.angle_alpha   90.00
_cell.angle_beta   90.00
_cell.angle_gamma   90.00
#
_symmetry.space_group_name_H-M   'P 1'
#
loop_
_entity.id
_entity.type
_entity.pdbx_description
1 polymer ?
#
loop_
_entity_poly.entity_id
_entity_poly.type
_entity_poly.pdbx_seq_one_letter_code
_entity_poly.pdbx_strand_id
1 'polypeptide(L)'
;MKKVVDGAKENFTGEELQETTEGIKNIKVDSEEVQSVEEALKAKAEELKKAHKLKEVFHITSGDKACWVKRPSRDQMKYATQVAQGNILEMAEQVLRSGFLEGDMEIIDDDFYFYGVTEQIEQILETSTAELKKF
;
A
#
# COMPACT_ATOMS: atom_id res chain seq x y z
N MET A 1 54.94 -0.74 35.88
CA MET A 1 55.40 -0.29 34.55
C MET A 1 54.24 -0.45 33.56
N LYS A 2 53.86 0.66 32.91
CA LYS A 2 52.71 0.82 32.02
C LYS A 2 52.76 -0.18 30.85
N LYS A 3 51.67 -0.94 30.64
CA LYS A 3 51.32 -1.44 29.30
C LYS A 3 50.52 -0.33 28.62
N VAL A 4 51.06 0.16 27.52
CA VAL A 4 50.46 1.17 26.68
C VAL A 4 49.30 0.51 25.93
N VAL A 5 48.11 1.03 26.14
CA VAL A 5 46.91 0.74 25.35
C VAL A 5 46.80 1.93 24.41
N ASP A 6 47.32 1.80 23.19
CA ASP A 6 47.14 2.80 22.15
C ASP A 6 45.74 2.63 21.57
N GLY A 7 44.88 3.61 21.85
CA GLY A 7 43.55 3.70 21.31
C GLY A 7 43.58 4.22 19.88
N ALA A 8 43.09 3.41 18.94
CA ALA A 8 42.57 3.93 17.69
C ALA A 8 41.08 4.25 17.91
N LYS A 9 40.77 5.53 18.04
CA LYS A 9 39.42 6.05 17.83
C LYS A 9 39.18 6.02 16.32
N GLU A 10 38.50 5.00 15.81
CA GLU A 10 37.92 5.08 14.48
C GLU A 10 36.51 5.66 14.62
N ASN A 11 36.46 6.97 14.41
CA ASN A 11 35.24 7.71 14.16
C ASN A 11 34.59 7.09 12.92
N PHE A 12 33.47 6.39 13.08
CA PHE A 12 32.57 6.08 11.97
C PHE A 12 31.89 7.39 11.54
N THR A 13 32.51 8.10 10.61
CA THR A 13 31.90 9.21 9.88
C THR A 13 30.74 8.65 9.07
N GLY A 14 29.54 9.18 9.31
CA GLY A 14 28.27 8.77 8.71
C GLY A 14 28.12 9.12 7.22
N GLU A 15 29.14 8.80 6.42
CA GLU A 15 29.18 9.07 4.98
C GLU A 15 28.93 7.81 4.13
N GLU A 16 29.16 6.60 4.66
CA GLU A 16 29.04 5.36 3.87
C GLU A 16 27.61 4.76 3.76
N LEU A 17 26.58 5.36 4.39
CA LEU A 17 25.19 4.90 4.23
C LEU A 17 24.37 5.75 3.25
N GLN A 18 24.96 6.79 2.64
CA GLN A 18 24.25 7.67 1.71
C GLN A 18 24.38 7.22 0.24
N GLU A 19 25.45 6.54 -0.14
CA GLU A 19 25.69 6.15 -1.55
C GLU A 19 24.77 5.02 -2.07
N THR A 20 24.10 4.24 -1.21
CA THR A 20 23.19 3.17 -1.69
C THR A 20 21.74 3.61 -1.85
N THR A 21 21.36 4.83 -1.41
CA THR A 21 19.97 5.33 -1.54
C THR A 21 19.77 6.26 -2.73
N GLU A 22 20.84 6.87 -3.26
CA GLU A 22 20.74 7.75 -4.43
C GLU A 22 20.67 6.98 -5.76
N GLY A 23 21.04 5.70 -5.78
CA GLY A 23 21.04 4.85 -6.98
C GLY A 23 19.67 4.38 -7.48
N ILE A 24 18.59 4.56 -6.73
CA ILE A 24 17.24 4.12 -7.14
C ILE A 24 16.44 5.25 -7.82
N LYS A 25 16.90 6.51 -7.75
CA LYS A 25 16.09 7.67 -8.18
C LYS A 25 16.09 7.99 -9.68
N ASN A 26 16.68 7.18 -10.56
CA ASN A 26 16.76 7.56 -11.97
C ASN A 26 16.57 6.41 -12.96
N ILE A 27 15.47 5.67 -12.80
CA ILE A 27 14.88 4.99 -13.95
C ILE A 27 14.21 6.08 -14.80
N LYS A 28 14.92 6.57 -15.82
CA LYS A 28 14.29 7.20 -16.98
C LYS A 28 13.54 6.10 -17.71
N VAL A 29 12.33 5.79 -17.25
CA VAL A 29 11.37 5.04 -18.05
C VAL A 29 10.88 6.01 -19.11
N ASP A 30 11.06 5.66 -20.38
CA ASP A 30 10.62 6.47 -21.50
C ASP A 30 9.14 6.87 -21.30
N SER A 31 8.85 8.16 -21.42
CA SER A 31 7.54 8.74 -21.09
C SER A 31 6.38 8.12 -21.87
N GLU A 32 6.65 7.46 -23.00
CA GLU A 32 5.66 6.73 -23.80
C GLU A 32 5.28 5.37 -23.19
N GLU A 33 6.21 4.67 -22.53
CA GLU A 33 5.92 3.38 -21.89
C GLU A 33 5.08 3.58 -20.62
N VAL A 34 5.40 4.59 -19.81
CA VAL A 34 4.60 4.96 -18.63
C VAL A 34 3.16 5.35 -19.01
N GLN A 35 3.00 6.09 -20.11
CA GLN A 35 1.70 6.46 -20.65
C GLN A 35 0.86 5.23 -21.04
N SER A 36 1.49 4.25 -21.68
CA SER A 36 0.82 3.01 -22.11
C SER A 36 0.36 2.14 -20.95
N VAL A 37 1.13 2.10 -19.85
CA VAL A 37 0.79 1.33 -18.64
C VAL A 37 -0.40 1.97 -17.92
N GLU A 38 -0.42 3.29 -17.77
CA GLU A 38 -1.58 3.96 -17.17
C GLU A 38 -2.87 3.75 -17.97
N GLU A 39 -2.79 3.79 -19.29
CA GLU A 39 -3.94 3.53 -20.17
C GLU A 39 -4.43 2.09 -20.03
N ALA A 40 -3.53 1.12 -19.93
CA ALA A 40 -3.87 -0.28 -19.66
C ALA A 40 -4.54 -0.44 -18.29
N LEU A 41 -4.03 0.20 -17.24
CA LEU A 41 -4.63 0.19 -15.90
C LEU A 41 -6.02 0.85 -15.90
N LYS A 42 -6.20 1.96 -16.61
CA LYS A 42 -7.51 2.62 -16.76
C LYS A 42 -8.51 1.71 -17.48
N ALA A 43 -8.09 1.07 -18.57
CA ALA A 43 -8.92 0.12 -19.30
C ALA A 43 -9.34 -1.06 -18.40
N LYS A 44 -8.38 -1.61 -17.63
CA LYS A 44 -8.64 -2.70 -16.69
C LYS A 44 -9.56 -2.27 -15.54
N ALA A 45 -9.37 -1.07 -15.02
CA ALA A 45 -10.25 -0.49 -14.01
C ALA A 45 -11.70 -0.37 -14.51
N GLU A 46 -11.90 0.06 -15.77
CA GLU A 46 -13.24 0.12 -16.36
C GLU A 46 -13.88 -1.26 -16.55
N GLU A 47 -13.09 -2.25 -16.95
CA GLU A 47 -13.55 -3.63 -17.09
C GLU A 47 -14.05 -4.16 -15.74
N LEU A 48 -13.24 -4.02 -14.68
CA LEU A 48 -13.60 -4.46 -13.33
C LEU A 48 -14.82 -3.71 -12.79
N LYS A 49 -14.91 -2.39 -13.03
CA LYS A 49 -16.09 -1.59 -12.66
C LYS A 49 -17.35 -2.13 -13.34
N LYS A 50 -17.29 -2.46 -14.63
CA LYS A 50 -18.43 -3.02 -15.39
C LYS A 50 -18.78 -4.44 -14.93
N ALA A 51 -17.77 -5.30 -14.77
CA ALA A 51 -17.94 -6.71 -14.37
C ALA A 51 -18.58 -6.84 -12.97
N HIS A 52 -18.13 -6.03 -12.02
CA HIS A 52 -18.59 -6.09 -10.63
C HIS A 52 -19.64 -5.03 -10.28
N LYS A 53 -20.08 -4.21 -11.25
CA LYS A 53 -21.03 -3.10 -11.09
C LYS A 53 -20.60 -2.11 -9.99
N LEU A 54 -19.33 -1.74 -10.00
CA LEU A 54 -18.71 -0.87 -9.02
C LEU A 54 -18.56 0.56 -9.55
N LYS A 55 -18.63 1.54 -8.65
CA LYS A 55 -18.33 2.94 -8.99
C LYS A 55 -16.82 3.18 -9.10
N GLU A 56 -16.06 2.49 -8.26
CA GLU A 56 -14.65 2.74 -8.06
C GLU A 56 -13.92 1.43 -7.75
N VAL A 57 -12.68 1.35 -8.20
CA VAL A 57 -11.73 0.26 -7.95
C VAL A 57 -10.37 0.90 -7.72
N PHE A 58 -9.55 0.26 -6.90
CA PHE A 58 -8.22 0.71 -6.50
C PHE A 58 -7.20 -0.32 -6.96
N HIS A 59 -6.10 0.18 -7.50
CA HIS A 59 -4.94 -0.63 -7.85
C HIS A 59 -3.87 -0.39 -6.79
N ILE A 60 -3.46 -1.45 -6.10
CA ILE A 60 -2.44 -1.41 -5.06
C ILE A 60 -1.22 -2.13 -5.60
N THR A 61 -0.06 -1.51 -5.47
CA THR A 61 1.23 -2.10 -5.81
C THR A 61 2.14 -2.10 -4.59
N SER A 62 2.80 -3.21 -4.31
CA SER A 62 3.80 -3.32 -3.25
C SER A 62 4.97 -4.16 -3.76
N GLY A 63 6.14 -3.52 -3.92
CA GLY A 63 7.29 -4.16 -4.57
C GLY A 63 6.98 -4.59 -6.01
N ASP A 64 7.11 -5.88 -6.26
CA ASP A 64 6.84 -6.55 -7.55
C ASP A 64 5.41 -7.08 -7.69
N LYS A 65 4.55 -6.86 -6.69
CA LYS A 65 3.19 -7.39 -6.63
C LYS A 65 2.16 -6.30 -6.86
N ALA A 66 1.03 -6.69 -7.46
CA ALA A 66 -0.10 -5.79 -7.64
C ALA A 66 -1.45 -6.49 -7.45
N CYS A 67 -2.42 -5.79 -6.86
CA CYS A 67 -3.79 -6.28 -6.74
C CYS A 67 -4.82 -5.17 -6.98
N TRP A 68 -5.99 -5.59 -7.42
CA TRP A 68 -7.17 -4.76 -7.56
C TRP A 68 -8.12 -5.03 -6.41
N VAL A 69 -8.54 -3.96 -5.75
CA VAL A 69 -9.51 -4.02 -4.68
C VAL A 69 -10.64 -3.04 -4.93
N LYS A 70 -11.82 -3.36 -4.41
CA LYS A 70 -12.96 -2.46 -4.33
C LYS A 70 -13.08 -1.89 -2.92
N ARG A 71 -13.76 -0.75 -2.83
CA ARG A 71 -14.24 -0.25 -1.54
C ARG A 71 -15.14 -1.30 -0.86
N PRO A 72 -14.93 -1.61 0.42
CA PRO A 72 -15.82 -2.52 1.15
C PRO A 72 -17.22 -1.92 1.26
N SER A 73 -18.24 -2.77 1.18
CA SER A 73 -19.61 -2.35 1.47
C SER A 73 -19.80 -2.08 2.97
N ARG A 74 -20.86 -1.36 3.36
CA ARG A 74 -21.17 -1.14 4.77
C ARG A 74 -21.31 -2.44 5.57
N ASP A 75 -21.83 -3.49 4.94
CA ASP A 75 -22.00 -4.81 5.58
C ASP A 75 -20.66 -5.52 5.75
N GLN A 76 -19.77 -5.40 4.77
CA GLN A 76 -18.39 -5.90 4.88
C GLN A 76 -17.60 -5.14 5.95
N MET A 77 -17.77 -3.81 6.03
CA MET A 77 -17.18 -3.03 7.12
C MET A 77 -17.73 -3.44 8.48
N LYS A 78 -19.05 -3.65 8.61
CA LYS A 78 -19.64 -4.14 9.85
C LYS A 78 -19.04 -5.49 10.28
N TYR A 79 -18.89 -6.40 9.32
CA TYR A 79 -18.26 -7.70 9.57
C TYR A 79 -16.79 -7.54 9.98
N ALA A 80 -16.01 -6.74 9.25
CA ALA A 80 -14.61 -6.47 9.56
C ALA A 80 -14.45 -5.89 10.97
N THR A 81 -15.25 -4.89 11.35
CA THR A 81 -15.22 -4.30 12.69
C THR A 81 -15.59 -5.33 13.77
N GLN A 82 -16.56 -6.21 13.52
CA GLN A 82 -16.97 -7.24 14.47
C GLN A 82 -15.88 -8.30 14.67
N VAL A 83 -15.22 -8.74 13.59
CA VAL A 83 -14.15 -9.75 13.65
C VAL A 83 -12.90 -9.16 14.29
N ALA A 84 -12.53 -7.95 13.90
CA ALA A 84 -11.30 -7.31 14.36
C ALA A 84 -11.30 -7.01 15.87
N GLN A 85 -12.46 -6.78 16.49
CA GLN A 85 -12.58 -6.48 17.92
C GLN A 85 -11.65 -5.35 18.41
N GLY A 86 -11.33 -4.38 17.54
CA GLY A 86 -10.42 -3.27 17.82
C GLY A 86 -8.96 -3.49 17.38
N ASN A 87 -8.62 -4.65 16.81
CA ASN A 87 -7.32 -4.89 16.19
C ASN A 87 -7.28 -4.27 14.78
N ILE A 88 -6.39 -3.29 14.59
CA ILE A 88 -6.27 -2.56 13.32
C ILE A 88 -5.78 -3.46 12.19
N LEU A 89 -4.86 -4.39 12.46
CA LEU A 89 -4.32 -5.30 11.46
C LEU A 89 -5.36 -6.32 11.00
N GLU A 90 -6.14 -6.87 11.93
CA GLU A 90 -7.27 -7.75 11.58
C GLU A 90 -8.32 -6.99 10.76
N MET A 91 -8.62 -5.74 11.13
CA MET A 91 -9.55 -4.91 10.36
C MET A 91 -9.01 -4.65 8.94
N ALA A 92 -7.72 -4.37 8.83
CA ALA A 92 -7.03 -4.16 7.57
C ALA A 92 -7.13 -5.39 6.67
N GLU A 93 -6.82 -6.56 7.21
CA GLU A 93 -6.92 -7.84 6.51
C GLU A 93 -8.35 -8.11 6.03
N GLN A 94 -9.35 -7.95 6.90
CA GLN A 94 -10.75 -8.17 6.51
C GLN A 94 -11.23 -7.17 5.45
N VAL A 95 -10.78 -5.91 5.50
CA VAL A 95 -11.08 -4.92 4.47
C VAL A 95 -10.46 -5.31 3.13
N LEU A 96 -9.17 -5.67 3.10
CA LEU A 96 -8.49 -6.08 1.87
C LEU A 96 -9.08 -7.38 1.30
N ARG A 97 -9.29 -8.41 2.13
CA ARG A 97 -9.87 -9.69 1.68
C ARG A 97 -11.29 -9.53 1.15
N SER A 98 -12.13 -8.75 1.83
CA SER A 98 -13.51 -8.50 1.38
C SER A 98 -13.60 -7.55 0.18
N GLY A 99 -12.54 -6.77 -0.04
CA GLY A 99 -12.36 -5.85 -1.17
C GLY A 99 -11.67 -6.49 -2.37
N PHE A 100 -10.97 -7.62 -2.22
CA PHE A 100 -10.17 -8.22 -3.28
C PHE A 100 -10.99 -8.57 -4.53
N LEU A 101 -10.49 -8.19 -5.71
CA LEU A 101 -11.09 -8.50 -7.01
C LEU A 101 -10.21 -9.46 -7.80
N GLU A 102 -8.94 -9.10 -8.02
CA GLU A 102 -7.96 -9.89 -8.77
C GLU A 102 -6.52 -9.42 -8.47
N GLY A 103 -5.53 -10.21 -8.90
CA GLY A 103 -4.10 -9.91 -8.76
C GLY A 103 -3.39 -10.82 -7.75
N ASP A 104 -2.30 -10.32 -7.16
CA ASP A 104 -1.44 -11.08 -6.25
C ASP A 104 -2.00 -11.10 -4.82
N MET A 105 -2.51 -12.26 -4.40
CA MET A 105 -2.98 -12.47 -3.03
C MET A 105 -1.86 -12.41 -1.99
N GLU A 106 -0.60 -12.60 -2.40
CA GLU A 106 0.58 -12.47 -1.53
C GLU A 106 0.66 -11.09 -0.87
N ILE A 107 0.08 -10.04 -1.47
CA ILE A 107 -0.04 -8.72 -0.85
C ILE A 107 -0.80 -8.76 0.49
N ILE A 108 -1.73 -9.69 0.64
CA ILE A 108 -2.55 -9.86 1.83
C ILE A 108 -1.99 -10.99 2.72
N ASP A 109 -1.45 -12.04 2.11
CA ASP A 109 -1.06 -13.26 2.81
C ASP A 109 0.38 -13.22 3.38
N ASP A 110 1.27 -12.39 2.83
CA ASP A 110 2.65 -12.23 3.31
C ASP A 110 2.83 -10.93 4.10
N ASP A 111 3.35 -11.06 5.32
CA ASP A 111 3.55 -9.97 6.28
C ASP A 111 4.35 -8.79 5.69
N PHE A 112 5.39 -9.05 4.90
CA PHE A 112 6.25 -8.01 4.34
C PHE A 112 5.45 -7.06 3.44
N TYR A 113 4.62 -7.61 2.56
CA TYR A 113 3.79 -6.83 1.67
C TYR A 113 2.56 -6.26 2.39
N PHE A 114 1.96 -7.04 3.29
CA PHE A 114 0.75 -6.68 4.02
C PHE A 114 0.93 -5.39 4.82
N TYR A 115 2.01 -5.28 5.60
CA TYR A 115 2.27 -4.09 6.40
C TYR A 115 2.38 -2.81 5.54
N GLY A 116 3.03 -2.88 4.38
CA GLY A 116 3.12 -1.73 3.46
C GLY A 116 1.76 -1.30 2.90
N VAL A 117 0.89 -2.27 2.61
CA VAL A 117 -0.45 -1.98 2.08
C VAL A 117 -1.43 -1.49 3.15
N THR A 118 -1.22 -1.84 4.43
CA THR A 118 -2.08 -1.35 5.52
C THR A 118 -2.13 0.17 5.61
N GLU A 119 -1.05 0.87 5.24
CA GLU A 119 -0.98 2.34 5.21
C GLU A 119 -1.95 2.97 4.18
N GLN A 120 -2.30 2.23 3.13
CA GLN A 120 -3.17 2.73 2.05
C GLN A 120 -4.66 2.52 2.35
N ILE A 121 -5.00 1.80 3.42
CA ILE A 121 -6.39 1.44 3.74
C ILE A 121 -7.25 2.66 4.05
N GLU A 122 -6.69 3.69 4.68
CA GLU A 122 -7.41 4.92 4.96
C GLU A 122 -7.93 5.59 3.67
N GLN A 123 -7.15 5.56 2.59
CA GLN A 123 -7.54 6.11 1.29
C GLN A 123 -8.67 5.29 0.64
N ILE A 124 -8.62 3.96 0.77
CA ILE A 124 -9.69 3.07 0.29
C ILE A 124 -11.01 3.39 1.01
N LEU A 125 -10.93 3.76 2.29
CA LEU A 125 -12.07 4.04 3.15
C LEU A 125 -12.54 5.50 3.11
N GLU A 126 -11.75 6.44 2.57
CA GLU A 126 -12.01 7.89 2.62
C GLU A 126 -13.44 8.26 2.22
N THR A 127 -14.18 8.99 3.07
CA THR A 127 -15.60 9.32 2.83
C THR A 127 -15.84 10.82 2.67
N SER A 128 -16.90 11.18 1.95
CA SER A 128 -17.37 12.58 1.88
C SER A 128 -17.73 13.15 3.25
N THR A 129 -17.38 14.40 3.51
CA THR A 129 -17.82 15.13 4.71
C THR A 129 -19.31 15.47 4.63
N ALA A 130 -20.05 15.23 5.71
CA ALA A 130 -21.48 15.52 5.78
C ALA A 130 -21.71 16.86 6.53
N GLU A 131 -22.45 17.78 5.92
CA GLU A 131 -22.90 19.01 6.58
C GLU A 131 -24.33 18.86 7.09
N LEU A 132 -24.52 19.04 8.41
CA LEU A 132 -25.85 19.05 9.04
C LEU A 132 -26.30 20.50 9.28
N LYS A 133 -27.36 20.93 8.59
CA LYS A 133 -28.04 22.20 8.89
C LYS A 133 -29.34 21.92 9.65
N LYS A 134 -29.50 22.57 10.80
CA LYS A 134 -30.74 22.59 11.59
C LYS A 134 -31.46 23.89 11.32
N PHE A 135 -32.74 23.81 10.99
CA PHE A 135 -33.65 24.94 10.85
C PHE A 135 -34.48 25.10 12.12
#